data_AF-A0A9Q0EW80-F1
#
_entry.id   AF-A0A9Q0EW80-F1
#
_cell.length_a   1.000
_cell.length_b   1.000
_cell.length_c   1.000
_cell.angle_alpha   90.00
_cell.angle_beta   90.00
_cell.angle_gamma   90.00
#
_symmetry.space_group_name_H-M   'P 1'
#
loop_
_entity.id
_entity.type
_entity.pdbx_description
1 polymer ?
#
loop_
_entity_poly.entity_id
_entity_poly.type
_entity_poly.pdbx_seq_one_letter_code
_entity_poly.pdbx_strand_id
1 'polypeptide(L)'
;MRLVGSGPTLLAVLLGISCGLTAQEKVCQGISNQLTLLGGYDIHYNNLVKMYSNCTVVLENLEITYIQEHRDLSFLSSVREVGGYVLIAINMVLTIPLANLRLIRGHTLYNGQYALAVIIQWWDIVDKSTNPSMLFTNQTYPRTCKRCHANCNGSCWTDGQQHCQTVTKLLCADQCPGRCLGTEPNDCCNKHCAAGCTGPRDTQCLVCKAFNDDGVCKANCPRLMIYDPASYQQAPNPNAKFSFGSTCVKSCPRKAAIPIPPFLYLERGK
;
A
#
# COMPACT_ATOMS: atom_id res chain seq x y z
N MET A 1 5.66 35.68 -64.51
CA MET A 1 5.14 36.92 -63.86
C MET A 1 3.63 36.85 -63.80
N ARG A 2 3.07 37.36 -62.70
CA ARG A 2 1.66 37.52 -62.28
C ARG A 2 1.06 36.45 -61.37
N LEU A 3 0.46 37.01 -60.32
CA LEU A 3 -0.11 36.51 -59.07
C LEU A 3 -1.61 36.18 -59.21
N VAL A 4 -2.18 35.71 -58.08
CA VAL A 4 -3.59 35.80 -57.59
C VAL A 4 -4.42 34.51 -57.82
N GLY A 5 -5.17 33.93 -56.87
CA GLY A 5 -5.58 34.28 -55.49
C GLY A 5 -5.96 33.00 -54.70
N SER A 6 -5.95 32.98 -53.36
CA SER A 6 -6.97 33.47 -52.39
C SER A 6 -7.85 32.35 -51.80
N GLY A 7 -7.39 31.76 -50.67
CA GLY A 7 -8.15 31.17 -49.52
C GLY A 7 -9.18 30.03 -49.75
N PRO A 8 -9.61 29.27 -48.71
CA PRO A 8 -9.37 29.46 -47.27
C PRO A 8 -8.71 28.27 -46.55
N THR A 9 -8.22 28.60 -45.36
CA THR A 9 -7.55 27.83 -44.32
C THR A 9 -8.29 26.57 -43.84
N LEU A 10 -7.63 25.41 -43.93
CA LEU A 10 -7.94 24.20 -43.16
C LEU A 10 -7.30 24.32 -41.76
N LEU A 11 -8.09 24.73 -40.77
CA LEU A 11 -7.77 24.54 -39.36
C LEU A 11 -7.95 23.05 -39.03
N ALA A 12 -6.84 22.31 -39.05
CA ALA A 12 -6.80 20.95 -38.52
C ALA A 12 -7.02 21.02 -37.00
N VAL A 13 -8.21 20.63 -36.55
CA VAL A 13 -8.53 20.45 -35.14
C VAL A 13 -7.71 19.25 -34.64
N LEU A 14 -6.57 19.53 -34.02
CA LEU A 14 -5.88 18.58 -33.15
C LEU A 14 -6.77 18.38 -31.93
N LEU A 15 -7.64 17.37 -31.97
CA LEU A 15 -8.20 16.79 -30.74
C LEU A 15 -7.05 16.11 -30.01
N GLY A 16 -6.30 16.93 -29.26
CA GLY A 16 -5.45 16.47 -28.19
C GLY A 16 -6.34 15.71 -27.22
N ILE A 17 -6.22 14.38 -27.25
CA ILE A 17 -6.69 13.51 -26.20
C ILE A 17 -5.96 13.95 -24.94
N SER A 18 -6.59 14.84 -24.17
CA SER A 18 -6.23 15.07 -22.78
C SER A 18 -6.62 13.80 -22.04
N CYS A 19 -5.74 12.80 -22.11
CA CYS A 19 -5.71 11.74 -21.13
C CYS A 19 -5.53 12.45 -19.80
N GLY A 20 -6.62 12.60 -19.04
CA GLY A 20 -6.56 13.14 -17.70
C GLY A 20 -5.48 12.36 -16.96
N LEU A 21 -4.49 13.06 -16.43
CA LEU A 21 -3.50 12.46 -15.53
C LEU A 21 -4.24 11.92 -14.31
N THR A 22 -4.73 10.70 -14.38
CA THR A 22 -4.91 9.88 -13.18
C THR A 22 -3.50 9.69 -12.64
N ALA A 23 -3.20 10.28 -11.48
CA ALA A 23 -1.92 10.13 -10.81
C ALA A 23 -1.59 8.62 -10.74
N GLN A 24 -0.66 8.17 -11.58
CA GLN A 24 -0.33 6.76 -11.64
C GLN A 24 0.40 6.41 -10.35
N GLU A 25 -0.23 5.62 -9.49
CA GLU A 25 0.34 5.14 -8.25
C GLU A 25 1.70 4.47 -8.55
N LYS A 26 2.78 5.05 -8.02
CA LYS A 26 4.11 4.46 -8.19
C LYS A 26 4.19 3.23 -7.29
N VAL A 27 4.43 2.09 -7.91
CA VAL A 27 4.55 0.77 -7.26
C VAL A 27 6.03 0.41 -7.14
N CYS A 28 6.43 -0.15 -5.99
CA CYS A 28 7.79 -0.60 -5.71
C CYS A 28 7.81 -2.05 -5.27
N GLN A 29 8.93 -2.74 -5.54
CA GLN A 29 9.04 -4.17 -5.24
C GLN A 29 9.05 -4.42 -3.72
N GLY A 30 9.89 -3.73 -2.94
CA GLY A 30 10.17 -4.11 -1.55
C GLY A 30 11.39 -5.04 -1.45
N ILE A 31 11.75 -5.42 -0.22
CA ILE A 31 12.93 -6.25 0.08
C ILE A 31 12.59 -7.41 1.02
N SER A 32 13.51 -8.37 1.16
CA SER A 32 13.38 -9.51 2.06
C SER A 32 14.74 -9.89 2.66
N ASN A 33 15.45 -8.90 3.22
CA ASN A 33 16.76 -9.09 3.84
C ASN A 33 16.64 -9.38 5.34
N GLN A 34 15.45 -9.26 5.92
CA GLN A 34 15.17 -9.42 7.34
C GLN A 34 16.05 -8.48 8.19
N LEU A 35 16.97 -9.04 8.97
CA LEU A 35 17.94 -8.31 9.78
C LEU A 35 19.34 -8.31 9.15
N THR A 36 19.47 -8.65 7.87
CA THR A 36 20.78 -8.71 7.19
C THR A 36 21.10 -7.34 6.59
N LEU A 37 22.16 -6.70 7.09
CA LEU A 37 22.68 -5.47 6.49
C LEU A 37 23.49 -5.80 5.22
N LEU A 38 22.98 -5.40 4.05
CA LEU A 38 23.69 -5.54 2.79
C LEU A 38 24.53 -4.29 2.50
N GLY A 39 25.85 -4.43 2.61
CA GLY A 39 26.81 -3.35 2.42
C GLY A 39 26.99 -2.47 3.67
N GLY A 40 27.36 -1.21 3.48
CA GLY A 40 27.49 -0.23 4.57
C GLY A 40 26.19 0.54 4.84
N TYR A 41 26.11 1.21 6.00
CA TYR A 41 24.94 2.01 6.41
C TYR A 41 24.50 3.03 5.35
N ASP A 42 25.46 3.70 4.68
CA ASP A 42 25.18 4.71 3.66
C ASP A 42 24.60 4.09 2.38
N ILE A 43 25.16 2.96 1.97
CA ILE A 43 24.68 2.21 0.79
C ILE A 43 23.28 1.68 1.07
N HIS A 44 23.06 1.13 2.26
CA HIS A 44 21.76 0.66 2.70
C HIS A 44 20.72 1.79 2.68
N TYR A 45 21.02 2.93 3.29
CA TYR A 45 20.14 4.11 3.27
C TYR A 45 19.84 4.59 1.84
N ASN A 46 20.87 4.73 1.00
CA ASN A 46 20.69 5.17 -0.39
C ASN A 46 19.83 4.19 -1.20
N ASN A 47 19.92 2.89 -0.93
CA ASN A 47 19.06 1.89 -1.55
C ASN A 47 17.59 2.06 -1.12
N LEU A 48 17.34 2.34 0.16
CA LEU A 48 15.98 2.63 0.66
C LEU A 48 15.41 3.88 -0.01
N VAL A 49 16.17 4.97 -0.06
CA VAL A 49 15.76 6.21 -0.75
C VAL A 49 15.44 5.92 -2.21
N LYS A 50 16.34 5.25 -2.93
CA LYS A 50 16.16 4.92 -4.35
C LYS A 50 14.92 4.06 -4.59
N MET A 51 14.65 3.11 -3.69
CA MET A 51 13.53 2.19 -3.83
C MET A 51 12.20 2.86 -3.51
N TYR A 52 12.11 3.58 -2.38
CA TYR A 52 10.85 4.03 -1.81
C TYR A 52 10.51 5.50 -2.07
N SER A 53 11.39 6.29 -2.70
CA SER A 53 11.06 7.68 -3.06
C SER A 53 9.83 7.75 -3.97
N ASN A 54 8.84 8.55 -3.57
CA ASN A 54 7.53 8.69 -4.23
C ASN A 54 6.75 7.38 -4.37
N CYS A 55 7.06 6.36 -3.55
CA CYS A 55 6.41 5.07 -3.61
C CYS A 55 5.08 5.09 -2.86
N THR A 56 4.01 4.61 -3.50
CA THR A 56 2.68 4.55 -2.88
C THR A 56 2.30 3.14 -2.42
N VAL A 57 2.71 2.12 -3.18
CA VAL A 57 2.40 0.71 -2.91
C VAL A 57 3.69 -0.12 -2.96
N VAL A 58 4.01 -0.80 -1.86
CA VAL A 58 5.11 -1.78 -1.77
C VAL A 58 4.54 -3.17 -1.96
N LEU A 59 4.99 -3.90 -2.99
CA LEU A 59 4.43 -5.21 -3.34
C LEU A 59 4.82 -6.29 -2.34
N GLU A 60 6.08 -6.35 -1.94
CA GLU A 60 6.65 -7.32 -1.00
C GLU A 60 6.72 -6.70 0.41
N ASN A 61 7.85 -6.81 1.11
CA ASN A 61 8.03 -6.33 2.48
C ASN A 61 8.70 -4.96 2.51
N LEU A 62 8.29 -4.15 3.49
CA LEU A 62 8.94 -2.89 3.83
C LEU A 62 9.81 -3.13 5.08
N GLU A 63 11.12 -3.21 4.88
CA GLU A 63 12.09 -3.35 5.97
C GLU A 63 12.83 -2.02 6.14
N ILE A 64 12.71 -1.41 7.32
CA ILE A 64 13.38 -0.17 7.72
C ILE A 64 14.32 -0.56 8.85
N THR A 65 15.59 -0.72 8.50
CA THR A 65 16.61 -1.23 9.42
C THR A 65 17.89 -0.41 9.38
N TYR A 66 18.66 -0.42 10.47
CA TYR A 66 20.00 0.16 10.52
C TYR A 66 20.06 1.66 10.15
N ILE A 67 18.99 2.42 10.39
CA ILE A 67 18.93 3.85 10.07
C ILE A 67 19.61 4.67 11.19
N GLN A 68 20.65 5.41 10.81
CA GLN A 68 21.41 6.31 11.68
C GLN A 68 20.59 7.57 12.03
N GLU A 69 20.84 8.17 13.21
CA GLU A 69 20.04 9.26 13.79
C GLU A 69 19.77 10.46 12.86
N HIS A 70 20.71 10.78 11.96
CA HIS A 70 20.70 12.01 11.15
C HIS A 70 20.07 11.82 9.76
N ARG A 71 19.52 10.64 9.47
CA ARG A 71 18.98 10.28 8.16
C ARG A 71 17.55 10.77 8.01
N ASP A 72 17.25 11.37 6.85
CA ASP A 72 15.90 11.81 6.52
C ASP A 72 15.07 10.64 5.97
N LEU A 73 13.96 10.33 6.62
CA LEU A 73 13.01 9.30 6.19
C LEU A 73 11.73 9.87 5.58
N SER A 74 11.66 11.17 5.29
CA SER A 74 10.49 11.86 4.73
C SER A 74 9.94 11.20 3.46
N PHE A 75 10.79 10.57 2.65
CA PHE A 75 10.40 9.85 1.44
C PHE A 75 9.41 8.69 1.69
N LEU A 76 9.42 8.12 2.91
CA LEU A 76 8.48 7.07 3.33
C LEU A 76 7.07 7.58 3.58
N SER A 77 6.89 8.90 3.74
CA SER A 77 5.56 9.49 3.96
C SER A 77 4.58 9.22 2.82
N SER A 78 5.08 8.95 1.61
CA SER A 78 4.23 8.64 0.45
C SER A 78 3.63 7.23 0.46
N VAL A 79 4.17 6.32 1.28
CA VAL A 79 3.76 4.91 1.32
C VAL A 79 2.38 4.78 1.96
N ARG A 80 1.46 4.08 1.27
CA ARG A 80 0.07 3.89 1.69
C ARG A 80 -0.28 2.43 1.94
N GLU A 81 0.31 1.52 1.17
CA GLU A 81 0.02 0.08 1.25
C GLU A 81 1.33 -0.72 1.19
N VAL A 82 1.41 -1.75 2.05
CA VAL A 82 2.46 -2.77 2.01
C VAL A 82 1.78 -4.13 1.83
N GLY A 83 2.18 -4.87 0.80
CA GLY A 83 1.65 -6.19 0.50
C GLY A 83 2.09 -7.23 1.52
N GLY A 84 3.38 -7.29 1.81
CA GLY A 84 3.98 -8.26 2.73
C GLY A 84 3.88 -7.81 4.19
N TYR A 85 4.98 -7.95 4.92
CA TYR A 85 5.12 -7.43 6.28
C TYR A 85 5.88 -6.09 6.32
N VAL A 86 5.73 -5.40 7.45
CA VAL A 86 6.56 -4.23 7.80
C VAL A 86 7.48 -4.62 8.95
N LEU A 87 8.79 -4.46 8.75
CA LEU A 87 9.82 -4.67 9.76
C LEU A 87 10.50 -3.36 10.06
N ILE A 88 10.44 -2.92 11.31
CA ILE A 88 11.17 -1.75 11.81
C ILE A 88 12.12 -2.27 12.87
N ALA A 89 13.42 -2.31 12.58
CA ALA A 89 14.38 -2.90 13.51
C ALA A 89 15.73 -2.20 13.53
N ILE A 90 16.37 -2.10 14.70
CA ILE A 90 17.78 -1.63 14.79
C ILE A 90 17.95 -0.21 14.20
N ASN A 91 17.05 0.71 14.54
CA ASN A 91 17.11 2.09 14.06
C ASN A 91 17.44 3.03 15.22
N MET A 92 18.27 4.04 14.94
CA MET A 92 18.64 5.10 15.89
C MET A 92 17.78 6.37 15.70
N VAL A 93 16.97 6.45 14.64
CA VAL A 93 16.06 7.59 14.41
C VAL A 93 14.90 7.61 15.42
N LEU A 94 14.52 8.82 15.85
CA LEU A 94 13.43 9.02 16.81
C LEU A 94 12.03 8.85 16.21
N THR A 95 11.87 9.03 14.90
CA THR A 95 10.56 8.98 14.24
C THR A 95 10.68 8.41 12.83
N ILE A 96 9.78 7.49 12.49
CA ILE A 96 9.67 6.90 11.15
C ILE A 96 8.33 7.38 10.56
N PRO A 97 8.34 8.28 9.57
CA PRO A 97 7.14 8.99 9.13
C PRO A 97 6.30 8.16 8.15
N LEU A 98 5.63 7.12 8.64
CA LEU A 98 4.64 6.31 7.90
C LEU A 98 3.21 6.86 8.04
N ALA A 99 3.05 8.19 8.05
CA ALA A 99 1.79 8.85 8.37
C ALA A 99 0.63 8.51 7.40
N ASN A 100 0.95 8.13 6.15
CA ASN A 100 -0.05 7.75 5.15
C ASN A 100 -0.24 6.24 5.02
N LEU A 101 0.47 5.41 5.79
CA LEU A 101 0.33 3.96 5.75
C LEU A 101 -1.06 3.56 6.29
N ARG A 102 -1.86 2.92 5.44
CA ARG A 102 -3.26 2.57 5.73
C ARG A 102 -3.49 1.07 5.81
N LEU A 103 -2.67 0.27 5.14
CA LEU A 103 -2.87 -1.17 5.04
C LEU A 103 -1.53 -1.91 4.96
N ILE A 104 -1.43 -2.97 5.77
CA ILE A 104 -0.43 -4.02 5.62
C ILE A 104 -1.22 -5.29 5.34
N ARG A 105 -1.07 -5.89 4.15
CA ARG A 105 -1.88 -7.06 3.76
C ARG A 105 -1.40 -8.35 4.41
N GLY A 106 -0.10 -8.48 4.66
CA GLY A 106 0.48 -9.64 5.32
C GLY A 106 0.35 -10.94 4.53
N HIS A 107 0.47 -10.90 3.19
CA HIS A 107 0.52 -12.15 2.40
C HIS A 107 1.84 -12.91 2.62
N THR A 108 2.89 -12.20 3.05
CA THR A 108 4.09 -12.72 3.71
C THR A 108 4.13 -12.20 5.14
N LEU A 109 4.69 -12.98 6.07
CA LEU A 109 4.79 -12.64 7.49
C LEU A 109 6.24 -12.74 7.97
N TYR A 110 6.67 -11.78 8.78
CA TYR A 110 7.95 -11.86 9.48
C TYR A 110 7.92 -13.03 10.46
N ASN A 111 8.93 -13.90 10.38
CA ASN A 111 9.02 -15.16 11.13
C ASN A 111 7.76 -16.04 11.03
N GLY A 112 7.01 -15.93 9.93
CA GLY A 112 5.77 -16.66 9.70
C GLY A 112 4.58 -16.25 10.58
N GLN A 113 4.71 -15.20 11.40
CA GLN A 113 3.71 -14.85 12.42
C GLN A 113 3.27 -13.38 12.41
N TYR A 114 4.14 -12.45 12.01
CA TYR A 114 3.91 -11.02 12.23
C TYR A 114 3.80 -10.24 10.91
N ALA A 115 2.67 -9.56 10.70
CA ALA A 115 2.51 -8.59 9.60
C ALA A 115 3.21 -7.25 9.92
N LEU A 116 3.37 -6.91 11.20
CA LEU A 116 4.15 -5.78 11.69
C LEU A 116 5.06 -6.28 12.80
N ALA A 117 6.37 -6.07 12.65
CA ALA A 117 7.37 -6.35 13.67
C ALA A 117 8.18 -5.08 13.95
N VAL A 118 8.15 -4.61 15.19
CA VAL A 118 8.97 -3.47 15.66
C VAL A 118 9.95 -4.02 16.69
N ILE A 119 11.23 -4.07 16.33
CA ILE A 119 12.30 -4.67 17.14
C ILE A 119 13.29 -3.56 17.54
N ILE A 120 13.35 -3.27 18.83
CA ILE A 120 14.25 -2.26 19.38
C ILE A 120 15.56 -2.95 19.80
N GLN A 121 16.73 -2.44 19.40
CA GLN A 121 18.00 -2.90 19.98
C GLN A 121 18.28 -2.15 21.28
N TRP A 122 18.04 -2.83 22.39
CA TRP A 122 18.29 -2.30 23.73
C TRP A 122 19.77 -1.99 23.99
N TRP A 123 20.68 -2.78 23.43
CA TRP A 123 22.14 -2.66 23.64
C TRP A 123 22.81 -1.49 22.91
N ASP A 124 22.06 -0.78 22.07
CA ASP A 124 22.50 0.46 21.41
C ASP A 124 22.20 1.68 22.29
N ILE A 125 21.23 1.55 23.21
CA ILE A 125 20.85 2.56 24.19
C ILE A 125 21.61 2.34 25.51
N VAL A 126 21.95 1.09 25.82
CA VAL A 126 22.53 0.69 27.10
C VAL A 126 23.97 0.23 26.89
N ASP A 127 24.90 0.87 27.63
CA ASP A 127 26.32 0.53 27.57
C ASP A 127 26.54 -0.94 27.97
N LYS A 128 27.02 -1.72 27.00
CA LYS A 128 27.33 -3.14 27.11
C LYS A 128 28.36 -3.44 28.21
N SER A 129 29.20 -2.46 28.57
CA SER A 129 30.20 -2.57 29.64
C SER A 129 29.58 -2.70 31.04
N THR A 130 28.33 -2.26 31.21
CA THR A 130 27.67 -2.22 32.52
C THR A 130 26.95 -3.52 32.90
N ASN A 131 26.90 -4.50 31.99
CA ASN A 131 26.21 -5.80 32.13
C ASN A 131 24.93 -5.73 32.98
N PRO A 132 23.99 -4.81 32.66
CA PRO A 132 22.88 -4.55 33.55
C PRO A 132 21.92 -5.75 33.54
N SER A 133 21.51 -6.18 34.72
CA SER A 133 20.41 -7.13 34.85
C SER A 133 19.14 -6.45 34.32
N MET A 134 18.64 -6.94 33.19
CA MET A 134 17.33 -6.51 32.66
C MET A 134 16.25 -7.06 33.57
N LEU A 135 15.98 -6.34 34.65
CA LEU A 135 14.78 -6.48 35.42
C LEU A 135 13.66 -5.91 34.53
N PHE A 136 12.80 -6.75 33.97
CA PHE A 136 11.50 -6.30 33.47
C PHE A 136 10.67 -5.94 34.69
N THR A 137 11.01 -4.81 35.28
CA THR A 137 10.17 -4.21 36.28
C THR A 137 8.92 -3.73 35.58
N ASN A 138 7.77 -4.10 36.14
CA ASN A 138 6.51 -3.45 35.87
C ASN A 138 6.54 -2.03 36.49
N GLN A 139 7.59 -1.26 36.22
CA GLN A 139 7.86 0.03 36.85
C GLN A 139 7.68 1.16 35.85
N THR A 140 6.77 2.02 36.28
CA THR A 140 6.62 3.45 36.03
C THR A 140 7.95 4.20 35.98
N TYR A 141 8.73 4.03 34.92
CA TYR A 141 9.51 5.17 34.43
C TYR A 141 8.48 6.22 34.02
N PRO A 142 8.55 7.48 34.49
CA PRO A 142 7.70 8.53 33.99
C PRO A 142 8.20 8.85 32.59
N ARG A 143 7.84 8.00 31.61
CA ARG A 143 7.67 8.48 30.25
C ARG A 143 6.63 9.58 30.41
N THR A 144 7.07 10.84 30.44
CA THR A 144 6.19 11.98 30.22
C THR A 144 5.75 11.94 28.76
N CYS A 145 5.07 10.85 28.38
CA CYS A 145 4.19 10.83 27.24
C CYS A 145 3.16 11.90 27.56
N LYS A 146 3.15 12.94 26.73
CA LYS A 146 2.06 13.88 26.76
C LYS A 146 0.76 13.11 26.56
N ARG A 147 -0.26 13.48 27.34
CA ARG A 147 -1.57 12.85 27.19
C ARG A 147 -2.11 13.16 25.80
N CYS A 148 -2.88 12.23 25.27
CA CYS A 148 -3.69 12.50 24.10
C CYS A 148 -4.54 13.76 24.33
N HIS A 149 -4.79 14.49 23.25
CA HIS A 149 -5.75 15.59 23.29
C HIS A 149 -7.10 15.09 23.81
N ALA A 150 -7.83 15.92 24.57
CA ALA A 150 -9.07 15.52 25.24
C ALA A 150 -10.12 14.93 24.27
N ASN A 151 -10.12 15.39 23.01
CA ASN A 151 -11.05 14.93 21.97
C ASN A 151 -10.75 13.53 21.41
N CYS A 152 -9.62 12.90 21.75
CA CYS A 152 -9.22 11.62 21.16
C CYS A 152 -9.80 10.39 21.88
N ASN A 153 -10.70 10.56 22.86
CA ASN A 153 -11.29 9.49 23.66
C ASN A 153 -10.26 8.46 24.20
N GLY A 154 -9.05 8.94 24.52
CA GLY A 154 -7.94 8.13 25.04
C GLY A 154 -7.02 7.46 24.01
N SER A 155 -7.34 7.51 22.71
CA SER A 155 -6.54 6.86 21.66
C SER A 155 -5.95 7.89 20.68
N CYS A 156 -4.64 8.06 20.71
CA CYS A 156 -3.90 8.95 19.81
C CYS A 156 -2.58 8.34 19.38
N TRP A 157 -2.06 8.81 18.25
CA TRP A 157 -0.74 8.48 17.76
C TRP A 157 0.36 9.32 18.46
N THR A 158 0.05 10.56 18.82
CA THR A 158 0.92 11.47 19.59
C THR A 158 0.09 12.63 20.18
N ASP A 159 0.74 13.57 20.85
CA ASP A 159 0.15 14.82 21.37
C ASP A 159 -0.45 15.68 20.25
N GLY A 160 -1.62 16.28 20.49
CA GLY A 160 -2.31 17.16 19.54
C GLY A 160 -3.62 16.59 18.96
N GLN A 161 -4.56 17.47 18.63
CA GLN A 161 -5.91 17.09 18.20
C GLN A 161 -5.94 16.38 16.84
N GLN A 162 -5.04 16.73 15.92
CA GLN A 162 -4.92 16.10 14.60
C GLN A 162 -4.32 14.69 14.64
N HIS A 163 -3.85 14.23 15.81
CA HIS A 163 -3.20 12.94 15.99
C HIS A 163 -4.10 11.93 16.70
N CYS A 164 -5.40 12.20 16.81
CA CYS A 164 -6.35 11.21 17.29
C CYS A 164 -6.40 9.98 16.37
N GLN A 165 -6.53 8.80 16.96
CA GLN A 165 -6.68 7.57 16.18
C GLN A 165 -8.09 7.51 15.59
N THR A 166 -8.20 7.43 14.26
CA THR A 166 -9.47 7.14 13.59
C THR A 166 -9.81 5.65 13.71
N VAL A 167 -10.91 5.33 14.37
CA VAL A 167 -11.36 3.95 14.59
C VAL A 167 -12.41 3.58 13.56
N THR A 168 -12.10 2.63 12.69
CA THR A 168 -12.97 2.23 11.56
C THR A 168 -13.49 0.80 11.67
N LYS A 169 -13.41 0.18 12.86
CA LYS A 169 -13.86 -1.21 13.11
C LYS A 169 -14.57 -1.39 14.45
N LEU A 170 -13.91 -1.01 15.55
CA LEU A 170 -14.36 -1.36 16.90
C LEU A 170 -15.63 -0.63 17.32
N LEU A 171 -15.89 0.54 16.74
CA LEU A 171 -17.04 1.39 17.05
C LEU A 171 -18.14 1.28 15.99
N CYS A 172 -18.01 0.39 15.02
CA CYS A 172 -19.01 0.24 13.97
C CYS A 172 -20.28 -0.41 14.51
N ALA A 173 -21.43 -0.04 13.93
CA ALA A 173 -22.67 -0.77 14.15
C ALA A 173 -22.51 -2.25 13.77
N ASP A 174 -23.15 -3.16 14.53
CA ASP A 174 -23.06 -4.61 14.31
C ASP A 174 -23.51 -5.07 12.91
N GLN A 175 -24.34 -4.24 12.26
CA GLN A 175 -24.86 -4.49 10.91
C GLN A 175 -23.83 -4.22 9.81
N CYS A 176 -22.70 -3.57 10.12
CA CYS A 176 -21.70 -3.24 9.13
C CYS A 176 -20.95 -4.50 8.65
N PRO A 177 -20.66 -4.62 7.34
CA PRO A 177 -19.95 -5.78 6.78
C PRO A 177 -18.46 -5.81 7.16
N GLY A 178 -17.95 -4.78 7.83
CA GLY A 178 -16.63 -4.83 8.45
C GLY A 178 -16.04 -3.48 8.85
N ARG A 179 -16.15 -2.44 8.01
CA ARG A 179 -15.61 -1.09 8.30
C ARG A 179 -16.71 -0.04 8.33
N CYS A 180 -16.44 1.09 8.97
CA CYS A 180 -17.34 2.23 9.05
C CYS A 180 -16.57 3.55 9.15
N LEU A 181 -17.28 4.66 8.91
CA LEU A 181 -16.82 6.03 9.22
C LEU A 181 -17.16 6.46 10.65
N GLY A 182 -18.23 5.90 11.21
CA GLY A 182 -18.82 6.30 12.48
C GLY A 182 -19.65 5.18 13.10
N THR A 183 -20.38 5.51 14.16
CA THR A 183 -21.12 4.54 14.98
C THR A 183 -22.49 4.20 14.42
N GLU A 184 -23.02 4.99 13.48
CA GLU A 184 -24.37 4.79 12.98
C GLU A 184 -24.44 3.68 11.90
N PRO A 185 -25.57 2.97 11.76
CA PRO A 185 -25.75 1.98 10.70
C PRO A 185 -25.60 2.55 9.27
N ASN A 186 -25.81 3.85 9.09
CA ASN A 186 -25.63 4.53 7.80
C ASN A 186 -24.16 4.80 7.46
N ASP A 187 -23.26 4.73 8.45
CA ASP A 187 -21.83 4.99 8.28
C ASP A 187 -21.05 3.73 7.84
N CYS A 188 -21.74 2.65 7.48
CA CYS A 188 -21.09 1.42 7.05
C CYS A 188 -20.37 1.61 5.71
N CYS A 189 -19.13 1.14 5.65
CA CYS A 189 -18.38 1.06 4.41
C CYS A 189 -18.83 -0.12 3.55
N ASN A 190 -18.51 -0.06 2.25
CA ASN A 190 -18.65 -1.20 1.37
C ASN A 190 -17.84 -2.40 1.88
N LYS A 191 -18.37 -3.62 1.70
CA LYS A 191 -17.70 -4.89 2.08
C LYS A 191 -16.35 -5.11 1.40
N HIS A 192 -16.07 -4.42 0.29
CA HIS A 192 -14.81 -4.46 -0.43
C HIS A 192 -13.76 -3.47 0.10
N CYS A 193 -14.06 -2.65 1.12
CA CYS A 193 -13.10 -1.75 1.74
C CYS A 193 -12.26 -2.44 2.83
N ALA A 194 -10.97 -2.10 2.93
CA ALA A 194 -10.03 -2.71 3.88
C ALA A 194 -9.71 -1.88 5.12
N ALA A 195 -9.45 -0.59 4.95
CA ALA A 195 -8.96 0.32 5.99
C ALA A 195 -10.06 1.26 6.52
N GLY A 196 -11.01 1.62 5.65
CA GLY A 196 -12.07 2.59 5.91
C GLY A 196 -12.59 3.12 4.57
N CYS A 197 -13.47 4.12 4.61
CA CYS A 197 -14.09 4.72 3.44
C CYS A 197 -14.39 6.19 3.68
N THR A 198 -14.68 6.93 2.60
CA THR A 198 -15.27 8.29 2.63
C THR A 198 -16.78 8.26 2.37
N GLY A 199 -17.35 7.07 2.15
CA GLY A 199 -18.78 6.83 1.94
C GLY A 199 -19.08 5.34 1.68
N PRO A 200 -20.36 4.97 1.49
CA PRO A 200 -20.79 3.57 1.46
C PRO A 200 -20.47 2.82 0.15
N ARG A 201 -20.03 3.53 -0.90
CA ARG A 201 -19.76 2.93 -2.22
C ARG A 201 -18.37 2.27 -2.29
N ASP A 202 -18.23 1.31 -3.18
CA ASP A 202 -16.97 0.60 -3.47
C ASP A 202 -15.90 1.48 -4.15
N THR A 203 -16.28 2.62 -4.71
CA THR A 203 -15.37 3.68 -5.22
C THR A 203 -14.89 4.65 -4.15
N GLN A 204 -15.48 4.61 -2.95
CA GLN A 204 -15.18 5.52 -1.85
C GLN A 204 -14.32 4.84 -0.78
N CYS A 205 -13.78 3.66 -1.05
CA CYS A 205 -12.86 3.00 -0.13
C CYS A 205 -11.54 3.77 -0.04
N LEU A 206 -10.97 3.84 1.16
CA LEU A 206 -9.61 4.37 1.34
C LEU A 206 -8.56 3.43 0.74
N VAL A 207 -8.82 2.11 0.80
CA VAL A 207 -8.00 1.02 0.24
C VAL A 207 -8.90 -0.18 -0.05
N CYS A 208 -8.68 -0.86 -1.18
CA CYS A 208 -9.43 -2.06 -1.57
C CYS A 208 -8.95 -3.31 -0.83
N LYS A 209 -9.90 -4.07 -0.29
CA LYS A 209 -9.68 -5.33 0.45
C LYS A 209 -9.06 -6.42 -0.42
N ALA A 210 -9.50 -6.53 -1.68
CA ALA A 210 -8.98 -7.50 -2.64
C ALA A 210 -8.32 -6.77 -3.80
N PHE A 211 -9.08 -6.36 -4.82
CA PHE A 211 -8.55 -5.72 -6.02
C PHE A 211 -9.10 -4.32 -6.25
N ASN A 212 -8.24 -3.42 -6.71
CA ASN A 212 -8.60 -2.12 -7.26
C ASN A 212 -8.72 -2.22 -8.79
N ASP A 213 -9.90 -1.95 -9.33
CA ASP A 213 -10.20 -1.93 -10.76
C ASP A 213 -10.57 -0.50 -11.19
N ASP A 214 -9.58 0.27 -11.65
CA ASP A 214 -9.71 1.69 -12.04
C ASP A 214 -10.43 2.56 -10.98
N GLY A 215 -10.12 2.36 -9.70
CA GLY A 215 -10.71 3.08 -8.58
C GLY A 215 -11.94 2.40 -7.96
N VAL A 216 -12.40 1.27 -8.50
CA VAL A 216 -13.52 0.48 -7.96
C VAL A 216 -12.98 -0.74 -7.21
N CYS A 217 -13.32 -0.89 -5.93
CA CYS A 217 -12.90 -2.04 -5.14
C CYS A 217 -13.77 -3.28 -5.42
N LYS A 218 -13.16 -4.35 -5.92
CA LYS A 218 -13.84 -5.60 -6.31
C LYS A 218 -13.22 -6.82 -5.66
N ALA A 219 -13.99 -7.90 -5.57
CA ALA A 219 -13.51 -9.19 -5.08
C ALA A 219 -12.56 -9.89 -6.07
N ASN A 220 -12.78 -9.73 -7.37
CA ASN A 220 -11.99 -10.35 -8.43
C ASN A 220 -11.87 -9.39 -9.62
N CYS A 221 -10.75 -9.46 -10.34
CA CYS A 221 -10.61 -8.74 -11.62
C CYS A 221 -11.53 -9.34 -12.69
N PRO A 222 -11.94 -8.53 -13.70
CA PRO A 222 -12.70 -9.01 -14.86
C PRO A 222 -12.04 -10.23 -15.51
N ARG A 223 -12.78 -11.34 -15.57
CA ARG A 223 -12.29 -12.60 -16.14
C ARG A 223 -11.89 -12.43 -17.61
N LEU A 224 -10.90 -13.21 -18.04
CA LEU A 224 -10.39 -13.18 -19.42
C LEU A 224 -11.41 -13.73 -20.43
N MET A 225 -12.21 -14.71 -20.01
CA MET A 225 -13.25 -15.35 -20.81
C MET A 225 -14.61 -15.17 -20.12
N ILE A 226 -15.64 -14.88 -20.91
CA ILE A 226 -17.03 -14.79 -20.49
C ILE A 226 -17.88 -15.77 -21.30
N TYR A 227 -18.97 -16.25 -20.71
CA TYR A 227 -19.92 -17.09 -21.42
C TYR A 227 -20.75 -16.22 -22.37
N ASP A 228 -20.76 -16.58 -23.65
CA ASP A 228 -21.60 -15.95 -24.66
C ASP A 228 -22.90 -16.78 -24.85
N PRO A 229 -24.06 -16.26 -24.44
CA PRO A 229 -25.33 -16.98 -24.56
C PRO A 229 -25.75 -17.25 -26.01
N ALA A 230 -25.25 -16.50 -27.00
CA ALA A 230 -25.63 -16.66 -28.40
C ALA A 230 -24.92 -17.87 -29.05
N SER A 231 -23.63 -18.04 -28.75
CA SER A 231 -22.81 -19.15 -29.28
C SER A 231 -22.73 -20.36 -28.34
N TYR A 232 -23.22 -20.24 -27.11
CA TYR A 232 -23.08 -21.24 -26.04
C TYR A 232 -21.61 -21.61 -25.74
N GLN A 233 -20.67 -20.72 -26.03
CA GLN A 233 -19.23 -20.93 -25.86
C GLN A 233 -18.59 -19.86 -24.98
N GLN A 234 -17.34 -20.10 -24.56
CA GLN A 234 -16.54 -19.07 -23.90
C GLN A 234 -15.97 -18.12 -24.95
N ALA A 235 -16.33 -16.84 -24.85
CA ALA A 235 -15.81 -15.77 -25.69
C ALA A 235 -14.83 -14.89 -24.91
N PRO A 236 -13.82 -14.30 -25.57
CA PRO A 236 -12.94 -13.32 -24.96
C PRO A 236 -13.73 -12.14 -24.38
N ASN A 237 -13.44 -11.77 -23.14
CA ASN A 237 -14.06 -10.62 -22.51
C ASN A 237 -13.36 -9.32 -22.95
N PRO A 238 -14.04 -8.36 -23.60
CA PRO A 238 -13.42 -7.09 -23.99
C PRO A 238 -12.95 -6.25 -22.79
N ASN A 239 -13.53 -6.48 -21.61
CA ASN A 239 -13.15 -5.82 -20.36
C ASN A 239 -12.15 -6.64 -19.53
N ALA A 240 -11.57 -7.71 -20.09
CA ALA A 240 -10.60 -8.57 -19.41
C ALA A 240 -9.44 -7.77 -18.80
N LYS A 241 -9.09 -8.11 -17.56
CA LYS A 241 -7.90 -7.58 -16.88
C LYS A 241 -7.19 -8.67 -16.10
N PHE A 242 -5.87 -8.56 -16.03
CA PHE A 242 -5.04 -9.44 -15.21
C PHE A 242 -4.95 -8.90 -13.79
N SER A 243 -4.92 -9.80 -12.82
CA SER A 243 -4.56 -9.45 -11.44
C SER A 243 -3.06 -9.25 -11.34
N PHE A 244 -2.64 -8.06 -10.91
CA PHE A 244 -1.24 -7.76 -10.59
C PHE A 244 -1.17 -7.19 -9.17
N GLY A 245 -0.71 -8.01 -8.22
CA GLY A 245 -0.80 -7.69 -6.80
C GLY A 245 -2.24 -7.44 -6.39
N SER A 246 -2.53 -6.23 -5.93
CA SER A 246 -3.86 -5.77 -5.49
C SER A 246 -4.60 -4.92 -6.52
N THR A 247 -4.15 -4.89 -7.78
CA THR A 247 -4.73 -4.04 -8.84
C THR A 247 -5.05 -4.85 -10.09
N CYS A 248 -6.09 -4.45 -10.81
CA CYS A 248 -6.46 -5.03 -12.10
C CYS A 248 -5.83 -4.22 -13.24
N VAL A 249 -4.99 -4.86 -14.06
CA VAL A 249 -4.26 -4.21 -15.16
C VAL A 249 -4.61 -4.82 -16.52
N LYS A 250 -4.69 -3.99 -17.56
CA LYS A 250 -4.94 -4.46 -18.94
C LYS A 250 -3.73 -5.21 -19.55
N SER A 251 -2.52 -4.91 -19.08
CA SER A 251 -1.30 -5.58 -19.53
C SER A 251 -0.33 -5.70 -18.36
N CYS A 252 0.30 -6.86 -18.23
CA CYS A 252 1.30 -7.09 -17.18
C CYS A 252 2.55 -6.23 -17.44
N PRO A 253 3.14 -5.57 -16.41
CA PRO A 253 4.42 -4.90 -16.53
C PRO A 253 5.48 -5.87 -17.06
N ARG A 254 6.32 -5.45 -18.01
CA ARG A 254 7.27 -6.31 -18.76
C ARG A 254 8.27 -7.12 -17.89
N LYS A 255 8.40 -6.82 -16.60
CA LYS A 255 9.27 -7.56 -15.65
C LYS A 255 8.54 -8.66 -14.86
N ALA A 256 7.22 -8.74 -14.97
CA ALA A 256 6.37 -9.70 -14.25
C ALA A 256 5.77 -10.77 -15.17
N ALA A 257 6.36 -10.98 -16.35
CA ALA A 257 5.96 -12.08 -17.22
C ALA A 257 6.35 -13.40 -16.52
N ILE A 258 5.38 -14.02 -15.86
CA ILE A 258 5.43 -15.45 -15.57
C ILE A 258 5.45 -16.12 -16.94
N PRO A 259 6.49 -16.89 -17.29
CA PRO A 259 6.45 -17.67 -18.51
C PRO A 259 5.27 -18.64 -18.35
N ILE A 260 4.23 -18.43 -19.14
CA ILE A 260 3.11 -19.36 -19.23
C ILE A 260 3.74 -20.66 -19.75
N PRO A 261 3.80 -21.75 -18.96
CA PRO A 261 4.30 -23.01 -19.49
C PRO A 261 3.39 -23.41 -20.66
N PRO A 262 3.95 -23.74 -21.83
CA PRO A 262 3.17 -24.14 -22.99
C PRO A 262 2.70 -25.59 -22.82
N PHE A 263 1.81 -25.84 -21.86
CA PHE A 263 1.12 -27.13 -21.75
C PHE A 263 -0.30 -26.91 -21.25
N LEU A 264 -1.23 -26.82 -22.20
CA LEU A 264 -2.54 -27.47 -22.17
C LEU A 264 -3.17 -27.31 -23.57
N TYR A 265 -2.59 -27.98 -24.57
CA TYR A 265 -3.40 -28.52 -25.66
C TYR A 265 -3.52 -30.02 -25.41
N LEU A 266 -4.70 -30.43 -24.94
CA LEU A 266 -5.22 -31.77 -25.18
C LEU A 266 -5.48 -31.87 -26.69
N GLU A 267 -4.49 -32.30 -27.46
CA GLU A 267 -4.73 -32.80 -28.82
C GLU A 267 -5.48 -34.13 -28.69
N ARG A 268 -6.77 -34.05 -29.01
CA ARG A 268 -7.69 -35.17 -29.20
C ARG A 268 -7.28 -35.86 -30.50
N GLY A 269 -7.01 -37.15 -30.44
CA GLY A 269 -6.27 -37.88 -31.46
C GLY A 269 -6.85 -37.93 -32.88
N LYS A 270 -5.95 -38.34 -33.78
CA LYS A 270 -6.17 -39.37 -34.79
C LYS A 270 -4.85 -40.11 -35.02
#